data_AF-A0A8T5UYN1-F1
#
_entry.id   AF-A0A8T5UYN1-F1
#
_cell.length_a   1.000
_cell.length_b   1.000
_cell.length_c   1.000
_cell.angle_alpha   90.00
_cell.angle_beta   90.00
_cell.angle_gamma   90.00
#
_symmetry.space_group_name_H-M   'P 1'
#
loop_
_entity.id
_entity.type
_entity.pdbx_description
1 polymer ?
#
loop_
_entity_poly.entity_id
_entity_poly.type
_entity_poly.pdbx_seq_one_letter_code
_entity_poly.pdbx_strand_id
1 'polypeptide(L)'
;MHHKFSDFADEDGPLQGKKKRIDDILNLEILVLNFKISKSRFPEKCENYVTIQFECKDEKYIIFTGSRVLTEQLEKYKGKLPFLTKIVKRDKYYTFS
;
A
#
# COMPACT_ATOMS: atom_id res chain seq x y z
N MET A 1 -35.76 -14.54 7.10
CA MET A 1 -34.78 -13.50 7.48
C MET A 1 -33.74 -13.43 6.37
N HIS A 2 -33.41 -12.23 5.90
CA HIS A 2 -32.28 -12.02 4.99
C HIS A 2 -31.20 -11.28 5.78
N HIS A 3 -29.99 -11.82 5.82
CA HIS A 3 -28.82 -11.14 6.37
C HIS A 3 -28.23 -10.24 5.29
N LYS A 4 -27.81 -9.02 5.64
CA LYS A 4 -27.03 -8.22 4.69
C LYS A 4 -25.66 -8.86 4.56
N PHE A 5 -25.08 -8.84 3.37
CA PHE A 5 -23.71 -9.32 3.14
C PHE A 5 -22.71 -8.68 4.10
N SER A 6 -22.90 -7.40 4.41
CA SER A 6 -22.11 -6.64 5.39
C SER A 6 -22.17 -7.17 6.82
N ASP A 7 -23.19 -7.95 7.18
CA ASP A 7 -23.37 -8.48 8.54
C ASP A 7 -22.49 -9.71 8.80
N PHE A 8 -21.94 -10.35 7.76
CA PHE A 8 -21.14 -11.58 7.88
C PHE A 8 -19.87 -11.60 7.00
N ALA A 9 -19.65 -10.60 6.16
CA ALA A 9 -18.45 -10.53 5.35
C ALA A 9 -17.24 -10.12 6.22
N ASP A 10 -16.42 -11.11 6.58
CA ASP A 10 -15.10 -10.96 7.21
C ASP A 10 -14.00 -10.71 6.16
N GLU A 11 -14.36 -10.09 5.04
CA GLU A 11 -13.40 -9.72 4.01
C GLU A 11 -12.87 -8.32 4.30
N ASP A 12 -11.55 -8.18 4.39
CA ASP A 12 -10.89 -6.88 4.29
C ASP A 12 -11.38 -6.21 2.99
N GLY A 13 -12.25 -5.22 3.15
CA GLY A 13 -12.81 -4.45 2.04
C GLY A 13 -11.72 -3.84 1.16
N PRO A 14 -12.07 -3.33 -0.03
CA PRO A 14 -11.08 -2.68 -0.89
C PRO A 14 -10.35 -1.59 -0.11
N LEU A 15 -9.01 -1.53 -0.25
CA LEU A 15 -8.21 -0.48 0.38
C LEU A 15 -8.76 0.89 -0.03
N GLN A 16 -9.30 1.62 0.95
CA GLN A 16 -9.97 2.90 0.72
C GLN A 16 -8.97 4.05 0.83
N GLY A 17 -9.15 5.08 0.00
CA GLY A 17 -8.37 6.31 0.07
C GLY A 17 -8.27 7.01 -1.27
N LYS A 18 -7.93 8.30 -1.23
CA LYS A 18 -7.66 9.06 -2.46
C LYS A 18 -6.36 8.54 -3.09
N LYS A 19 -6.36 8.31 -4.41
CA LYS A 19 -5.14 7.86 -5.11
C LYS A 19 -4.11 8.99 -5.16
N LYS A 20 -2.86 8.69 -4.78
CA LYS A 20 -1.69 9.58 -4.92
C LYS A 20 -0.65 8.96 -5.85
N ARG A 21 0.23 9.77 -6.41
CA ARG A 21 1.46 9.26 -7.05
C ARG A 21 2.51 9.05 -5.97
N ILE A 22 3.38 8.05 -6.16
CA ILE A 22 4.49 7.81 -5.23
C ILE A 22 5.44 9.01 -5.16
N ASP A 23 5.62 9.72 -6.28
CA ASP A 23 6.44 10.94 -6.34
C ASP A 23 5.92 12.05 -5.41
N ASP A 24 4.60 12.15 -5.20
CA ASP A 24 3.97 13.19 -4.38
C ASP A 24 4.19 12.98 -2.88
N ILE A 25 4.63 11.78 -2.48
CA ILE A 25 4.77 11.37 -1.07
C ILE A 25 6.21 11.02 -0.70
N LEU A 26 7.18 11.30 -1.58
CA LEU A 26 8.59 11.07 -1.28
C LEU A 26 9.05 11.97 -0.14
N ASN A 27 9.80 11.37 0.79
CA ASN A 27 10.37 12.01 1.98
C ASN A 27 9.33 12.61 2.95
N LEU A 28 8.03 12.35 2.74
CA LEU A 28 6.98 12.68 3.69
C LEU A 28 6.84 11.55 4.71
N GLU A 29 6.60 11.92 5.95
CA GLU A 29 6.21 10.96 6.97
C GLU A 29 4.77 10.52 6.71
N ILE A 30 4.58 9.21 6.63
CA ILE A 30 3.30 8.58 6.37
C ILE A 30 3.09 7.45 7.38
N LEU A 31 1.84 7.25 7.79
CA LEU A 31 1.44 6.09 8.58
C LEU A 31 0.93 5.00 7.63
N VAL A 32 1.71 3.94 7.43
CA VAL A 32 1.27 2.81 6.60
C VAL A 32 0.28 1.99 7.39
N LEU A 33 -0.96 1.88 6.87
CA LEU A 33 -2.08 1.22 7.54
C LEU A 33 -2.21 -0.23 7.11
N ASN A 34 -2.22 -0.48 5.81
CA ASN A 34 -2.41 -1.79 5.22
C ASN A 34 -1.85 -1.84 3.80
N PHE A 35 -1.70 -3.04 3.23
CA PHE A 35 -1.29 -3.21 1.84
C PHE A 35 -1.91 -4.46 1.21
N LYS A 36 -2.03 -4.44 -0.12
CA LYS A 36 -2.52 -5.57 -0.91
C LYS A 36 -1.62 -5.80 -2.11
N ILE A 37 -1.09 -7.02 -2.22
CA ILE A 37 -0.34 -7.46 -3.39
C ILE A 37 -1.32 -8.03 -4.40
N SER A 38 -1.14 -7.70 -5.68
CA SER A 38 -2.00 -8.17 -6.77
C SER A 38 -1.17 -8.38 -8.03
N LYS A 39 -1.62 -9.31 -8.87
CA LYS A 39 -0.95 -9.59 -10.15
C LYS A 39 -1.08 -8.39 -11.08
N SER A 40 0.01 -8.03 -11.73
CA SER A 40 0.01 -6.99 -12.75
C SER A 40 -0.78 -7.42 -13.97
N ARG A 41 -1.46 -6.47 -14.60
CA ARG A 41 -2.06 -6.66 -15.94
C ARG A 41 -0.99 -6.69 -17.05
N PHE A 42 0.24 -6.28 -16.75
CA PHE A 42 1.37 -6.22 -17.66
C PHE A 42 2.55 -7.03 -17.09
N PRO A 43 2.47 -8.37 -17.14
CA PRO A 43 3.48 -9.25 -16.54
C PRO A 43 4.89 -9.06 -17.14
N GLU A 44 4.99 -8.62 -18.40
CA GLU A 44 6.26 -8.32 -19.08
C GLU A 44 7.07 -7.20 -18.41
N LYS A 45 6.41 -6.29 -17.68
CA LYS A 45 7.07 -5.16 -17.02
C LYS A 45 7.27 -5.37 -15.53
N CYS A 46 6.31 -6.04 -14.89
CA CYS A 46 6.33 -6.33 -13.47
C CYS A 46 5.30 -7.44 -13.21
N GLU A 47 5.68 -8.50 -12.50
CA GLU A 47 4.78 -9.63 -12.22
C GLU A 47 3.66 -9.24 -11.26
N ASN A 48 4.01 -8.50 -10.20
CA ASN A 48 3.09 -8.11 -9.13
C ASN A 48 3.21 -6.62 -8.83
N TYR A 49 2.10 -5.98 -8.48
CA TYR A 49 2.09 -4.64 -7.89
C TYR A 49 1.53 -4.69 -6.48
N VAL A 50 1.94 -3.75 -5.66
CA VAL A 50 1.40 -3.55 -4.32
C VAL A 50 0.60 -2.25 -4.26
N THR A 51 -0.57 -2.35 -3.66
CA THR A 51 -1.38 -1.20 -3.25
C THR A 51 -1.04 -0.93 -1.79
N ILE A 52 -0.57 0.26 -1.47
CA ILE A 52 -0.22 0.65 -0.10
C ILE A 52 -1.24 1.69 0.35
N GLN A 53 -1.94 1.41 1.45
CA GLN A 53 -2.82 2.35 2.11
C GLN A 53 -2.07 3.04 3.24
N PHE A 54 -2.15 4.36 3.28
CA PHE A 54 -1.47 5.16 4.28
C PHE A 54 -2.28 6.38 4.67
N GLU A 55 -1.96 6.95 5.82
CA GLU A 55 -2.50 8.20 6.31
C GLU A 55 -1.43 9.28 6.26
N CYS A 56 -1.82 10.47 5.82
CA CYS A 56 -0.98 11.66 5.81
C CYS A 56 -1.87 12.89 6.00
N LYS A 57 -1.54 13.77 6.95
CA LYS A 57 -2.35 14.97 7.26
C LYS A 57 -3.83 14.63 7.53
N ASP A 58 -4.06 13.59 8.33
CA ASP A 58 -5.39 13.12 8.76
C ASP A 58 -6.32 12.67 7.62
N GLU A 59 -5.77 12.44 6.41
CA GLU A 59 -6.48 11.88 5.27
C GLU A 59 -5.90 10.51 4.86
N LYS A 60 -6.78 9.58 4.49
CA LYS A 60 -6.42 8.27 3.95
C LYS A 60 -6.16 8.33 2.44
N TYR A 61 -5.03 7.77 2.04
CA TYR A 61 -4.57 7.72 0.67
C TYR A 61 -4.16 6.30 0.29
N ILE A 62 -4.11 6.05 -1.02
CA ILE A 62 -3.55 4.83 -1.59
C ILE A 62 -2.51 5.17 -2.67
N ILE A 63 -1.44 4.38 -2.75
CA ILE A 63 -0.54 4.36 -3.90
C ILE A 63 -0.48 2.96 -4.51
N PHE A 64 -0.20 2.93 -5.81
CA PHE A 64 0.10 1.70 -6.54
C PHE A 64 1.57 1.74 -6.93
N THR A 65 2.32 0.69 -6.61
CA THR A 65 3.73 0.60 -6.96
C THR A 65 4.13 -0.81 -7.35
N GLY A 66 4.94 -0.94 -8.40
CA GLY A 66 5.61 -2.18 -8.77
C GLY A 66 7.00 -2.33 -8.13
N SER A 67 7.33 -1.52 -7.12
CA SER A 67 8.63 -1.57 -6.46
C SER A 67 8.79 -2.88 -5.69
N ARG A 68 9.68 -3.75 -6.19
CA ARG A 68 10.01 -5.02 -5.53
C ARG A 68 10.52 -4.82 -4.11
N VAL A 69 11.36 -3.80 -3.90
CA VAL A 69 11.93 -3.48 -2.58
C VAL A 69 10.84 -3.11 -1.57
N LEU A 70 9.86 -2.28 -1.96
CA LEU A 70 8.77 -1.92 -1.06
C LEU A 70 7.87 -3.13 -0.78
N THR A 71 7.60 -3.96 -1.78
CA THR A 71 6.84 -5.21 -1.61
C THR A 71 7.52 -6.14 -0.61
N GLU A 72 8.81 -6.42 -0.79
CA GLU A 72 9.59 -7.27 0.12
C GLU A 72 9.60 -6.72 1.56
N GLN A 73 9.76 -5.40 1.72
CA GLN A 73 9.71 -4.76 3.04
C GLN A 73 8.31 -4.90 3.69
N LEU A 74 7.23 -4.70 2.93
CA LEU A 74 5.86 -4.85 3.43
C LEU A 74 5.54 -6.28 3.85
N GLU A 75 5.91 -7.28 3.04
CA GLU A 75 5.70 -8.68 3.40
C GLU A 75 6.49 -9.06 4.65
N LYS A 76 7.78 -8.67 4.71
CA LYS A 76 8.65 -8.95 5.85
C LYS A 76 8.15 -8.34 7.15
N TYR A 77 7.55 -7.16 7.11
CA TYR A 77 7.10 -6.42 8.28
C TYR A 77 5.57 -6.31 8.40
N LYS A 78 4.80 -7.17 7.72
CA LYS A 78 3.32 -7.17 7.76
C LYS A 78 2.76 -7.23 9.19
N GLY A 79 3.39 -8.00 10.07
CA GLY A 79 2.99 -8.12 11.49
C GLY A 79 3.27 -6.88 12.35
N LYS A 80 3.85 -5.81 11.78
CA LYS A 80 4.14 -4.54 12.45
C LYS A 80 3.22 -3.40 12.00
N LEU A 81 2.22 -3.68 11.18
CA LEU A 81 1.23 -2.68 10.78
C LEU A 81 0.31 -2.32 11.97
N PRO A 82 -0.10 -1.03 12.09
CA PRO A 82 0.37 0.11 11.31
C PRO A 82 1.73 0.63 11.79
N PHE A 83 2.55 1.21 10.90
CA PHE A 83 3.83 1.82 11.26
C PHE A 83 4.11 3.14 10.55
N LEU A 84 4.81 4.06 11.23
CA LEU A 84 5.30 5.31 10.66
C LEU A 84 6.59 5.07 9.88
N THR A 85 6.70 5.69 8.71
CA THR A 85 7.88 5.57 7.84
C THR A 85 7.91 6.71 6.82
N LYS A 86 9.00 6.77 6.04
CA LYS A 86 9.12 7.61 4.85
C LYS A 86 9.44 6.75 3.64
N ILE A 87 8.86 7.06 2.50
CA ILE A 87 9.30 6.47 1.23
C ILE A 87 10.40 7.36 0.65
N VAL A 88 11.58 6.79 0.47
CA VAL A 88 12.74 7.49 -0.08
C VAL A 88 13.11 6.87 -1.43
N LYS A 89 13.40 7.72 -2.42
CA LYS A 89 13.95 7.31 -3.71
C LYS A 89 15.47 7.29 -3.64
N ARG A 90 16.07 6.12 -3.81
CA ARG A 90 17.53 5.91 -3.88
C ARG A 90 17.90 5.57 -5.32
N ASP A 91 18.35 6.57 -6.07
CA ASP A 91 18.73 6.48 -7.49
C ASP A 91 17.66 5.78 -8.35
N LYS A 92 17.72 4.44 -8.43
CA LYS A 92 16.87 3.57 -9.26
C LYS A 92 15.72 2.87 -8.51
N TYR A 93 15.62 2.96 -7.18
CA TYR A 93 14.58 2.24 -6.41
C TYR A 93 13.94 3.06 -5.29
N TYR A 94 12.79 2.59 -4.81
CA TYR A 94 12.09 3.14 -3.65
C TYR A 94 12.24 2.22 -2.45
N THR A 95 12.43 2.78 -1.26
CA THR A 95 12.55 2.01 -0.01
C THR A 95 11.91 2.75 1.16
N PHE A 96 11.42 1.99 2.15
CA PHE A 96 11.06 2.53 3.45
C PHE A 96 12.31 2.86 4.25
N SER A 97 12.30 4.02 4.90
CA SER A 97 13.32 4.52 5.82
C SER A 97 12.72 4.95 7.15
#